data_AF-A0A1X2I804-F1
#
_entry.id   AF-A0A1X2I804-F1
#
_cell.length_a   1.000
_cell.length_b   1.000
_cell.length_c   1.000
_cell.angle_alpha   90.00
_cell.angle_beta   90.00
_cell.angle_gamma   90.00
#
_symmetry.space_group_name_H-M   'P 1'
#
loop_
_entity.id
_entity.type
_entity.pdbx_description
1 polymer ?
#
loop_
_entity_poly.entity_id
_entity_poly.type
_entity_poly.pdbx_seq_one_letter_code
_entity_poly.pdbx_strand_id
1 'polypeptide(L)'
;MSSPPATPPVLSLIHLPAELLSSIASYLDVCSLWNLLDTCTWCRYSLLASPTIWKQLEFNLDSHGLHAVYAALRRFRDDNGHGLRLRVEQISMNGTDDSMISPIVMMVKFPRMLRLSAKQRRFNTNLETDTKILQELIKRGSLQPGSLALRHLDIYHYYMDYEPHLDAYQRTLDRLCVDKVELDIRRCYDPPSTLEDQMDELQLDTTNHNDNNQQQPQQQQQQQQQQPQPQQQYCTRIISKTERCWACHTLLTRCWHCVSHCTQCKTKRLPPLANAHQHKQQRLEQQKLRLLETNMAMMDPDLKDEFSLFE
;
A
#
# COMPACT_ATOMS: atom_id res chain seq x y z
N MET A 1 2.81 -54.42 35.26
CA MET A 1 2.72 -53.00 35.68
C MET A 1 3.15 -52.17 34.50
N SER A 2 2.19 -51.57 33.81
CA SER A 2 2.43 -50.74 32.62
C SER A 2 2.95 -49.38 33.06
N SER A 3 4.17 -49.03 32.67
CA SER A 3 4.72 -47.71 32.89
C SER A 3 3.79 -46.66 32.27
N PRO A 4 3.47 -45.56 32.96
CA PRO A 4 2.66 -44.50 32.36
C PRO A 4 3.39 -43.93 31.14
N PRO A 5 2.67 -43.54 30.08
CA PRO A 5 3.28 -42.96 28.89
C PRO A 5 4.05 -41.69 29.29
N ALA A 6 5.31 -41.61 28.87
CA ALA A 6 6.14 -40.43 29.09
C ALA A 6 5.42 -39.21 28.51
N THR A 7 5.15 -38.22 29.35
CA THR A 7 4.57 -36.95 28.91
C THR A 7 5.55 -36.31 27.94
N PRO A 8 5.10 -35.86 26.75
CA PRO A 8 5.99 -35.21 25.81
C PRO A 8 6.62 -33.98 26.48
N PRO A 9 7.92 -33.72 26.26
CA PRO A 9 8.58 -32.59 26.87
C PRO A 9 7.84 -31.30 26.49
N VAL A 10 7.48 -30.50 27.49
CA VAL A 10 6.90 -29.18 27.27
C VAL A 10 7.99 -28.31 26.65
N LEU A 11 7.90 -28.07 25.35
CA LEU A 11 8.79 -27.16 24.64
C LEU A 11 8.59 -25.75 25.18
N SER A 12 9.57 -25.27 25.94
CA SER A 12 9.59 -23.89 26.44
C SER A 12 10.28 -22.97 25.43
N LEU A 13 9.75 -21.75 25.28
CA LEU A 13 10.30 -20.69 24.42
C LEU A 13 11.78 -20.43 24.66
N ILE A 14 12.26 -20.64 25.90
CA ILE A 14 13.65 -20.37 26.32
C ILE A 14 14.65 -21.30 25.60
N HIS A 15 14.19 -22.45 25.09
CA HIS A 15 15.02 -23.40 24.36
C HIS A 15 15.05 -23.15 22.85
N LEU A 16 14.29 -22.18 22.34
CA LEU A 16 14.34 -21.84 20.91
C LEU A 16 15.67 -21.14 20.60
N PRO A 17 16.32 -21.42 19.46
CA PRO A 17 17.44 -20.62 18.99
C PRO A 17 17.02 -19.15 18.78
N ALA A 18 17.93 -18.22 19.03
CA ALA A 18 17.65 -16.79 18.92
C ALA A 18 17.30 -16.37 17.47
N GLU A 19 17.84 -17.07 16.48
CA GLU A 19 17.55 -16.89 15.06
C GLU A 19 16.10 -17.26 14.75
N LEU A 20 15.63 -18.39 15.28
CA LEU A 20 14.26 -18.84 15.09
C LEU A 20 13.28 -17.90 15.80
N LEU A 21 13.60 -17.46 17.03
CA LEU A 21 12.80 -16.47 17.74
C LEU A 21 12.72 -15.15 16.96
N SER A 22 13.85 -14.68 16.41
CA SER A 22 13.90 -13.46 15.59
C SER A 22 13.08 -13.61 14.32
N SER A 23 13.12 -14.79 13.69
CA SER A 23 12.30 -15.11 12.53
C SER A 23 10.81 -15.11 12.87
N ILE A 24 10.40 -15.64 14.01
CA ILE A 24 8.99 -15.58 14.46
C ILE A 24 8.61 -14.12 14.70
N ALA A 25 9.45 -13.38 15.42
CA ALA A 25 9.24 -11.98 15.77
C ALA A 25 9.07 -11.08 14.54
N SER A 26 9.72 -11.37 13.41
CA SER A 26 9.58 -10.59 12.17
C SER A 26 8.20 -10.67 11.51
N TYR A 27 7.35 -11.63 11.91
CA TYR A 27 5.98 -11.76 11.42
C TYR A 27 4.93 -11.27 12.41
N LEU A 28 5.34 -10.72 13.56
CA LEU A 28 4.43 -10.23 14.59
C LEU A 28 4.14 -8.74 14.38
N ASP A 29 2.88 -8.36 14.62
CA ASP A 29 2.54 -6.96 14.78
C ASP A 29 3.22 -6.37 16.02
N VAL A 30 3.33 -5.04 16.07
CA VAL A 30 4.08 -4.34 17.11
C VAL A 30 3.60 -4.65 18.54
N CYS A 31 2.30 -4.88 18.75
CA CYS A 31 1.76 -5.20 20.06
C CYS A 31 2.10 -6.64 20.44
N SER A 32 1.90 -7.59 19.52
CA SER A 32 2.31 -9.00 19.73
C SER A 32 3.81 -9.13 19.96
N LEU A 33 4.62 -8.36 19.24
CA LEU A 33 6.07 -8.32 19.42
C LEU A 33 6.43 -7.86 20.83
N TRP A 34 5.84 -6.75 21.30
CA TRP A 34 6.07 -6.29 22.68
C TRP A 34 5.61 -7.29 23.74
N ASN A 35 4.49 -7.98 23.51
CA ASN A 35 4.02 -9.05 24.41
C ASN A 35 5.01 -10.23 24.46
N LEU A 36 5.59 -10.62 23.31
CA LEU A 36 6.64 -11.64 23.25
C LEU A 36 7.89 -11.20 24.03
N LEU A 37 8.30 -9.94 23.90
CA LEU A 37 9.40 -9.37 24.69
C LEU A 37 9.11 -9.36 26.20
N ASP A 38 7.85 -9.29 26.60
CA ASP A 38 7.46 -9.27 28.02
C ASP A 38 7.25 -10.66 28.61
N THR A 39 7.27 -11.71 27.78
CA THR A 39 7.07 -13.09 28.22
C THR A 39 8.22 -13.60 29.09
N CYS A 40 9.47 -13.32 28.72
CA CYS A 40 10.64 -13.65 29.55
C CYS A 40 11.84 -12.74 29.24
N THR A 41 12.81 -12.70 30.17
CA THR A 41 14.03 -11.88 30.04
C THR A 41 14.89 -12.30 28.86
N TRP A 42 14.96 -13.60 28.55
CA TRP A 42 15.70 -14.11 27.40
C TRP A 42 15.13 -13.56 26.07
N CYS A 43 13.82 -13.63 25.85
CA CYS A 43 13.17 -13.03 24.68
C CYS A 43 13.45 -11.54 24.60
N ARG A 44 13.32 -10.82 25.73
CA ARG A 44 13.58 -9.38 25.80
C ARG A 44 14.97 -9.02 25.32
N TYR A 45 16.01 -9.64 25.87
CA TYR A 45 17.39 -9.30 25.52
C TYR A 45 17.76 -9.71 24.10
N SER A 46 17.34 -10.91 23.67
CA SER A 46 17.60 -11.40 22.32
C SER A 46 16.96 -10.51 21.25
N LEU A 47 15.72 -10.07 21.46
CA LEU A 47 14.96 -9.30 20.46
C LEU A 47 15.28 -7.80 20.49
N LEU A 48 15.48 -7.18 21.67
CA LEU A 48 15.85 -5.76 21.73
C LEU A 48 17.21 -5.48 21.06
N ALA A 49 18.14 -6.43 21.15
CA ALA A 49 19.45 -6.32 20.50
C ALA A 49 19.34 -6.44 18.97
N SER A 50 18.40 -7.25 18.47
CA SER A 50 18.24 -7.55 17.05
C SER A 50 17.90 -6.30 16.24
N PRO A 51 18.76 -5.82 15.33
CA PRO A 51 18.47 -4.63 14.54
C PRO A 51 17.40 -4.88 13.48
N THR A 52 17.26 -6.12 13.00
CA THR A 52 16.43 -6.46 11.83
C THR A 52 14.94 -6.42 12.13
N ILE A 53 14.52 -6.93 13.30
CA ILE A 53 13.10 -7.03 13.66
C ILE A 53 12.44 -5.65 13.85
N TRP A 54 13.23 -4.62 14.16
CA TRP A 54 12.71 -3.26 14.38
C TRP A 54 12.71 -2.41 13.11
N LYS A 55 13.30 -2.89 12.00
CA LYS A 55 13.32 -2.14 10.74
C LYS A 55 11.93 -1.99 10.15
N GLN A 56 11.10 -3.01 10.31
CA GLN A 56 9.74 -3.04 9.80
C GLN A 56 8.78 -3.25 10.95
N LEU A 57 7.80 -2.36 11.07
CA LEU A 57 6.72 -2.48 12.05
C LEU A 57 5.38 -2.68 11.35
N GLU A 58 4.60 -3.63 11.85
CA GLU A 58 3.23 -3.85 11.43
C GLU A 58 2.27 -3.47 12.56
N PHE A 59 1.24 -2.70 12.22
CA PHE A 59 0.19 -2.29 13.13
C PHE A 59 -1.10 -2.98 12.72
N ASN A 60 -1.68 -3.73 13.65
CA ASN A 60 -2.95 -4.40 13.49
C ASN A 60 -3.87 -4.05 14.66
N LEU A 61 -4.81 -3.14 14.43
CA LEU A 61 -5.76 -2.72 15.47
C LEU A 61 -6.84 -3.75 15.77
N ASP A 62 -7.20 -4.60 14.81
CA ASP A 62 -8.26 -5.60 14.97
C ASP A 62 -7.91 -6.60 16.10
N SER A 63 -6.61 -6.81 16.35
CA SER A 63 -6.12 -7.75 17.35
C SER A 63 -5.91 -7.13 18.74
N HIS A 64 -5.48 -5.86 18.83
CA HIS A 64 -4.97 -5.28 20.09
C HIS A 64 -5.65 -3.99 20.56
N GLY A 65 -6.50 -3.38 19.74
CA GLY A 65 -7.16 -2.11 20.07
C GLY A 65 -6.19 -0.93 20.22
N LEU A 66 -6.75 0.29 20.23
CA LEU A 66 -5.98 1.53 20.16
C LEU A 66 -5.07 1.76 21.39
N HIS A 67 -5.53 1.40 22.58
CA HIS A 67 -4.78 1.58 23.82
C HIS A 67 -3.45 0.80 23.81
N ALA A 68 -3.48 -0.46 23.37
CA ALA A 68 -2.29 -1.29 23.29
C ALA A 68 -1.28 -0.73 22.28
N VAL A 69 -1.75 -0.23 21.14
CA VAL A 69 -0.90 0.42 20.15
C VAL A 69 -0.20 1.65 20.74
N TYR A 70 -0.93 2.54 21.41
CA TYR A 70 -0.27 3.69 22.05
C TYR A 70 0.69 3.29 23.17
N ALA A 71 0.37 2.25 23.95
CA ALA A 71 1.28 1.70 24.94
C ALA A 71 2.56 1.17 24.29
N ALA A 72 2.46 0.40 23.20
CA ALA A 72 3.59 -0.06 22.39
C ALA A 72 4.41 1.11 21.85
N LEU A 73 3.76 2.13 21.27
CA LEU A 73 4.43 3.32 20.77
C LEU A 73 5.22 4.05 21.87
N ARG A 74 4.71 4.16 23.10
CA ARG A 74 5.41 4.81 24.22
C ARG A 74 6.72 4.11 24.62
N ARG A 75 6.93 2.86 24.21
CA ARG A 75 8.14 2.09 24.50
C ARG A 75 9.28 2.38 23.53
N PHE A 76 9.01 2.98 22.38
CA PHE A 76 10.02 3.54 21.48
C PHE A 76 10.51 4.88 22.02
N ARG A 77 11.39 4.82 23.04
CA ARG A 77 12.06 5.98 23.64
C ARG A 77 13.48 6.10 23.12
N ASP A 78 13.95 7.33 23.00
CA ASP A 78 15.35 7.62 22.62
C ASP A 78 16.30 7.37 23.82
N ASP A 79 15.77 7.49 25.03
CA ASP A 79 16.51 7.61 26.29
C ASP A 79 17.04 6.26 26.86
N ASN A 80 16.58 5.12 26.33
CA ASN A 80 16.93 3.79 26.82
C ASN A 80 18.10 3.13 26.04
N GLY A 81 18.95 3.92 25.37
CA GLY A 81 20.23 3.45 24.81
C GLY A 81 20.18 2.56 23.55
N HIS A 82 19.02 2.05 23.14
CA HIS A 82 18.91 1.21 21.94
C HIS A 82 18.54 1.98 20.66
N GLY A 83 18.04 3.21 20.82
CA GLY A 83 17.67 4.08 19.69
C GLY A 83 16.66 3.43 18.73
N LEU A 84 15.75 2.59 19.24
CA LEU A 84 14.85 1.77 18.40
C LEU A 84 14.04 2.62 17.43
N ARG A 85 13.60 3.81 17.86
CA ARG A 85 12.93 4.81 17.02
C ARG A 85 13.70 5.11 15.73
N LEU A 86 15.02 5.18 15.80
CA LEU A 86 15.90 5.49 14.67
C LEU A 86 16.20 4.27 13.78
N ARG A 87 15.80 3.06 14.20
CA ARG A 87 15.97 1.82 13.43
C ARG A 87 14.79 1.53 12.51
N VAL A 88 13.63 2.13 12.80
CA VAL A 88 12.41 1.90 12.02
C VAL A 88 12.52 2.56 10.65
N GLU A 89 12.55 1.75 9.61
CA GLU A 89 12.65 2.16 8.21
C GLU A 89 11.30 1.99 7.49
N GLN A 90 10.45 1.06 7.92
CA GLN A 90 9.19 0.73 7.25
C GLN A 90 8.06 0.54 8.25
N ILE A 91 6.89 1.09 7.93
CA ILE A 91 5.69 0.91 8.75
C ILE A 91 4.52 0.51 7.87
N SER A 92 3.77 -0.52 8.29
CA SER A 92 2.50 -0.94 7.70
C SER A 92 1.38 -0.78 8.72
N MET A 93 0.34 -0.08 8.32
CA MET A 93 -0.91 0.19 9.07
C MET A 93 -2.11 -0.11 8.17
N ASN A 94 -1.96 -1.08 7.27
CA ASN A 94 -2.98 -1.40 6.28
C ASN A 94 -4.25 -1.93 6.97
N GLY A 95 -5.42 -1.50 6.50
CA GLY A 95 -6.71 -1.88 7.09
C GLY A 95 -7.00 -1.28 8.47
N THR A 96 -6.08 -0.46 9.01
CA THR A 96 -6.23 0.18 10.32
C THR A 96 -7.12 1.42 10.22
N ASP A 97 -8.44 1.22 10.18
CA ASP A 97 -9.42 2.28 9.94
C ASP A 97 -10.00 2.91 11.22
N ASP A 98 -9.13 3.23 12.18
CA ASP A 98 -9.46 3.98 13.39
C ASP A 98 -9.10 5.46 13.20
N SER A 99 -10.02 6.36 13.58
CA SER A 99 -9.89 7.81 13.43
C SER A 99 -8.83 8.42 14.35
N MET A 100 -8.50 7.72 15.43
CA MET A 100 -7.58 8.18 16.46
C MET A 100 -6.14 7.78 16.19
N ILE A 101 -5.85 7.05 15.11
CA ILE A 101 -4.48 6.73 14.69
C ILE A 101 -4.19 7.21 13.26
N SER A 102 -3.59 8.40 13.15
CA SER A 102 -3.21 8.95 11.84
C SER A 102 -1.82 8.48 11.41
N PRO A 103 -1.59 8.26 10.09
CA PRO A 103 -0.25 8.07 9.51
C PRO A 103 0.73 9.18 9.88
N ILE A 104 0.23 10.40 10.14
CA ILE A 104 1.03 11.55 10.61
C ILE A 104 1.73 11.23 11.92
N VAL A 105 1.09 10.48 12.83
CA VAL A 105 1.70 10.07 14.11
C VAL A 105 2.97 9.28 13.84
N MET A 106 2.98 8.42 12.83
CA MET A 106 4.16 7.63 12.46
C MET A 106 5.25 8.49 11.83
N MET A 107 4.90 9.44 10.96
CA MET A 107 5.85 10.37 10.35
C MET A 107 6.58 11.22 11.42
N VAL A 108 5.86 11.71 12.42
CA VAL A 108 6.46 12.48 13.53
C VAL A 108 7.30 11.56 14.43
N LYS A 109 6.79 10.36 14.73
CA LYS A 109 7.42 9.46 15.67
C LYS A 109 8.63 8.75 15.09
N PHE A 110 8.74 8.52 13.79
CA PHE A 110 9.84 7.75 13.21
C PHE A 110 10.52 8.55 12.09
N PRO A 111 11.48 9.45 12.43
CA PRO A 111 12.03 10.41 11.48
C PRO A 111 12.88 9.77 10.36
N ARG A 112 13.40 8.56 10.59
CA ARG A 112 14.20 7.79 9.61
C ARG A 112 13.37 6.81 8.78
N MET A 113 12.04 6.80 8.95
CA MET A 113 11.16 5.94 8.18
C MET A 113 11.23 6.32 6.70
N LEU A 114 11.51 5.33 5.86
CA LEU A 114 11.60 5.43 4.41
C LEU A 114 10.28 5.10 3.72
N ARG A 115 9.48 4.20 4.30
CA ARG A 115 8.20 3.75 3.73
C ARG A 115 7.10 3.71 4.77
N LEU A 116 5.94 4.27 4.42
CA LEU A 116 4.71 4.17 5.21
C LEU A 116 3.59 3.63 4.34
N SER A 117 2.96 2.55 4.79
CA SER A 117 1.77 1.98 4.16
C SER A 117 0.58 2.08 5.09
N ALA A 118 -0.47 2.73 4.62
CA ALA A 118 -1.74 2.97 5.29
C ALA A 118 -2.90 2.75 4.30
N LYS A 119 -2.80 1.70 3.48
CA LYS A 119 -3.82 1.34 2.48
C LYS A 119 -5.08 0.87 3.16
N GLN A 120 -6.18 0.95 2.40
CA GLN A 120 -7.48 0.39 2.79
C GLN A 120 -8.04 0.98 4.11
N ARG A 121 -7.73 2.24 4.42
CA ARG A 121 -8.41 3.02 5.46
C ARG A 121 -9.60 3.75 4.84
N ARG A 122 -10.82 3.23 5.02
CA ARG A 122 -12.02 3.67 4.29
C ARG A 122 -12.54 5.01 4.79
N PHE A 123 -12.59 5.21 6.09
CA PHE A 123 -13.26 6.35 6.70
C PHE A 123 -12.29 7.46 7.11
N ASN A 124 -11.01 7.14 7.29
CA ASN A 124 -10.05 8.03 7.95
C ASN A 124 -8.91 8.55 7.07
N THR A 125 -8.92 8.25 5.76
CA THR A 125 -8.01 8.90 4.81
C THR A 125 -8.63 10.21 4.35
N ASN A 126 -8.07 11.34 4.78
CA ASN A 126 -8.53 12.67 4.41
C ASN A 126 -7.33 13.57 4.13
N LEU A 127 -6.97 13.70 2.85
CA LEU A 127 -5.75 14.42 2.44
C LEU A 127 -5.85 15.92 2.69
N GLU A 128 -7.06 16.51 2.67
CA GLU A 128 -7.26 17.91 3.01
C GLU A 128 -6.86 18.18 4.47
N THR A 129 -7.40 17.37 5.38
CA THR A 129 -7.15 17.49 6.82
C THR A 129 -5.70 17.20 7.14
N ASP A 130 -5.15 16.12 6.58
CA ASP A 130 -3.75 15.76 6.76
C ASP A 130 -2.82 16.85 6.24
N THR A 131 -3.12 17.45 5.08
CA THR A 131 -2.37 18.60 4.55
C THR A 131 -2.36 19.78 5.53
N LYS A 132 -3.52 20.15 6.09
CA LYS A 132 -3.63 21.25 7.06
C LYS A 132 -2.83 20.97 8.32
N ILE A 133 -2.92 19.75 8.87
CA ILE A 133 -2.18 19.35 10.07
C ILE A 133 -0.66 19.42 9.82
N LEU A 134 -0.19 18.87 8.69
CA LEU A 134 1.23 18.90 8.34
C LEU A 134 1.74 20.35 8.16
N GLN A 135 0.98 21.20 7.49
CA GLN A 135 1.32 22.62 7.33
C GLN A 135 1.37 23.36 8.67
N GLU A 136 0.47 23.02 9.60
CA GLU A 136 0.47 23.57 10.95
C GLU A 136 1.70 23.12 11.76
N LEU A 137 2.08 21.84 11.67
CA LEU A 137 3.29 21.31 12.31
C LEU A 137 4.56 21.99 11.78
N ILE A 138 4.60 22.31 10.48
CA ILE A 138 5.67 23.12 9.88
C ILE A 138 5.66 24.53 10.46
N LYS A 139 4.49 25.19 10.47
CA LYS A 139 4.36 26.58 10.95
C LYS A 139 4.77 26.73 12.42
N ARG A 140 4.47 25.72 13.25
CA ARG A 140 4.84 25.68 14.67
C ARG A 140 6.29 25.24 14.92
N GLY A 141 7.03 24.82 13.89
CA GLY A 141 8.40 24.33 14.00
C GLY A 141 8.53 22.93 14.59
N SER A 142 7.42 22.21 14.80
CA SER A 142 7.39 20.84 15.28
C SER A 142 7.93 19.85 14.26
N LEU A 143 7.77 20.16 12.97
CA LEU A 143 8.41 19.45 11.86
C LEU A 143 9.22 20.46 11.04
N GLN A 144 10.49 20.17 10.82
CA GLN A 144 11.37 21.02 10.01
C GLN A 144 11.28 20.58 8.54
N PRO A 145 11.29 21.51 7.57
CA PRO A 145 11.42 21.16 6.16
C PRO A 145 12.68 20.32 5.91
N GLY A 146 12.59 19.31 5.03
CA GLY A 146 13.69 18.39 4.73
C GLY A 146 14.16 17.54 5.91
N SER A 147 13.36 17.36 6.95
CA SER A 147 13.73 16.59 8.15
C SER A 147 13.38 15.10 8.08
N LEU A 148 12.43 14.73 7.23
CA LEU A 148 11.93 13.36 7.15
C LEU A 148 12.66 12.57 6.04
N ALA A 149 12.98 11.30 6.31
CA ALA A 149 13.59 10.40 5.34
C ALA A 149 12.57 9.66 4.45
N LEU A 150 11.28 10.00 4.56
CA LEU A 150 10.20 9.30 3.86
C LEU A 150 10.38 9.42 2.35
N ARG A 151 10.29 8.27 1.66
CA ARG A 151 10.43 8.15 0.19
C ARG A 151 9.18 7.59 -0.46
N HIS A 152 8.43 6.75 0.24
CA HIS A 152 7.26 6.10 -0.33
C HIS A 152 6.09 6.12 0.66
N LEU A 153 4.93 6.56 0.19
CA LEU A 153 3.71 6.62 0.98
C LEU A 153 2.54 5.99 0.22
N ASP A 154 2.05 4.91 0.81
CA ASP A 154 1.01 4.03 0.29
C ASP A 154 -0.31 4.34 1.03
N ILE A 155 -1.26 5.05 0.41
CA ILE A 155 -2.51 5.54 1.06
C ILE A 155 -3.78 5.16 0.31
N TYR A 156 -3.67 4.49 -0.83
CA TYR A 156 -4.84 4.14 -1.65
C TYR A 156 -5.90 3.30 -0.91
N HIS A 157 -7.17 3.63 -1.15
CA HIS A 157 -8.32 2.84 -0.77
C HIS A 157 -9.29 2.73 -1.99
N TYR A 158 -9.96 1.58 -2.19
CA TYR A 158 -10.84 1.32 -3.34
C TYR A 158 -12.00 2.30 -3.60
N TYR A 159 -12.55 2.92 -2.55
CA TYR A 159 -13.56 3.98 -2.61
C TYR A 159 -13.00 5.40 -2.83
N MET A 160 -11.67 5.57 -2.83
CA MET A 160 -11.05 6.85 -3.17
C MET A 160 -11.00 6.96 -4.70
N ASP A 161 -12.10 7.42 -5.29
CA ASP A 161 -12.22 7.58 -6.73
C ASP A 161 -11.81 8.98 -7.21
N TYR A 162 -11.86 10.00 -6.34
CA TYR A 162 -11.54 11.40 -6.63
C TYR A 162 -10.88 12.03 -5.41
N GLU A 163 -9.81 12.81 -5.63
CA GLU A 163 -9.08 13.48 -4.56
C GLU A 163 -8.53 14.84 -5.05
N PRO A 164 -9.24 15.96 -4.78
CA PRO A 164 -8.84 17.27 -5.27
C PRO A 164 -7.58 17.82 -4.58
N HIS A 165 -7.26 17.34 -3.37
CA HIS A 165 -6.14 17.85 -2.58
C HIS A 165 -4.82 17.10 -2.81
N LEU A 166 -4.79 16.16 -3.76
CA LEU A 166 -3.62 15.33 -4.03
C LEU A 166 -2.34 16.14 -4.28
N ASP A 167 -2.41 17.18 -5.13
CA ASP A 167 -1.24 18.01 -5.47
C ASP A 167 -0.77 18.87 -4.28
N ALA A 168 -1.71 19.32 -3.44
CA ALA A 168 -1.38 20.08 -2.23
C ALA A 168 -0.70 19.19 -1.19
N TYR A 169 -1.21 17.96 -1.06
CA TYR A 169 -0.65 16.94 -0.18
C TYR A 169 0.76 16.53 -0.61
N GLN A 170 0.94 16.17 -1.89
CA GLN A 170 2.24 15.82 -2.49
C GLN A 170 3.28 16.94 -2.26
N ARG A 171 2.95 18.19 -2.57
CA ARG A 171 3.86 19.33 -2.35
C ARG A 171 4.22 19.53 -0.87
N THR A 172 3.27 19.28 0.03
CA THR A 172 3.51 19.39 1.47
C THR A 172 4.46 18.31 1.95
N LEU A 173 4.31 17.07 1.46
CA LEU A 173 5.23 15.97 1.75
C LEU A 173 6.63 16.20 1.18
N ASP A 174 6.73 16.62 -0.08
CA ASP A 174 8.01 16.92 -0.73
C ASP A 174 8.77 18.05 -0.02
N ARG A 175 8.06 18.99 0.62
CA ARG A 175 8.69 20.03 1.45
C ARG A 175 9.23 19.49 2.77
N LEU A 176 8.56 18.48 3.35
CA LEU A 176 8.93 17.89 4.64
C LEU A 176 10.07 16.88 4.53
N CYS A 177 10.18 16.22 3.39
CA CYS A 177 11.10 15.12 3.17
C CYS A 177 12.40 15.57 2.49
N VAL A 178 13.49 14.83 2.73
CA VAL A 178 14.79 15.07 2.09
C VAL A 178 14.70 14.81 0.58
N ASP A 179 14.03 13.71 0.23
CA ASP A 179 13.81 13.26 -1.14
C ASP A 179 12.35 13.50 -1.54
N LYS A 180 12.06 13.53 -2.85
CA LYS A 180 10.67 13.54 -3.35
C LYS A 180 9.94 12.27 -2.92
N VAL A 181 8.71 12.41 -2.43
CA VAL A 181 7.91 11.28 -1.94
C VAL A 181 7.12 10.67 -3.09
N GLU A 182 7.20 9.36 -3.25
CA GLU A 182 6.35 8.62 -4.18
C GLU A 182 5.04 8.23 -3.48
N LEU A 183 3.92 8.81 -3.94
CA LEU A 183 2.57 8.34 -3.58
C LEU A 183 2.16 7.15 -4.45
N ASP A 184 1.44 6.18 -3.85
CA ASP A 184 0.90 5.02 -4.56
C ASP A 184 -0.37 5.31 -5.37
N ILE A 185 -0.82 6.56 -5.38
CA ILE A 185 -1.96 7.07 -6.14
C ILE A 185 -1.50 8.06 -7.21
N ARG A 186 -2.26 8.14 -8.29
CA ARG A 186 -2.11 9.14 -9.37
C ARG A 186 -3.45 9.47 -9.98
N ARG A 187 -3.54 10.57 -10.75
CA ARG A 187 -4.74 10.83 -11.54
C ARG A 187 -4.81 9.83 -12.71
N CYS A 188 -6.04 9.55 -13.14
CA CYS A 188 -6.33 8.69 -14.27
C CYS A 188 -5.75 9.26 -15.56
N TYR A 189 -5.78 10.59 -15.68
CA TYR A 189 -5.11 11.33 -16.72
C TYR A 189 -4.29 12.42 -16.05
N ASP A 190 -2.96 12.27 -16.08
CA ASP A 190 -2.05 13.36 -15.78
C ASP A 190 -1.75 14.03 -17.11
N PRO A 191 -2.16 15.30 -17.33
CA PRO A 191 -1.77 15.99 -18.54
C PRO A 191 -0.24 16.05 -18.59
N PRO A 192 0.37 15.85 -19.77
CA PRO A 192 1.80 15.91 -19.93
C PRO A 192 2.38 17.20 -19.33
N SER A 193 3.18 17.03 -18.27
CA SER A 193 3.73 18.14 -17.48
C SER A 193 4.89 18.86 -18.17
N THR A 194 5.39 18.32 -19.28
CA THR A 194 6.46 18.91 -20.08
C THR A 194 5.98 19.21 -21.50
N LEU A 195 6.49 20.29 -22.09
CA LEU A 195 6.24 20.69 -23.48
C LEU A 195 6.70 19.62 -24.50
N GLU A 196 7.65 18.76 -24.12
CA GLU A 196 8.13 17.65 -24.96
C GLU A 196 7.08 16.54 -25.08
N ASP A 197 6.41 16.18 -23.98
CA ASP A 197 5.33 15.19 -24.00
C ASP A 197 4.07 15.69 -24.76
N GLN A 198 3.85 17.00 -24.85
CA GLN A 198 2.76 17.60 -25.62
C GLN A 198 2.99 17.51 -27.14
N MET A 199 4.24 17.53 -27.59
CA MET A 199 4.57 17.42 -29.01
C MET A 199 4.31 16.01 -29.56
N ASP A 200 4.50 14.98 -28.74
CA ASP A 200 4.23 13.59 -29.14
C ASP A 200 2.72 13.27 -29.22
N GLU A 201 1.88 13.83 -28.33
CA GLU A 201 0.42 13.63 -28.40
C GLU A 201 -0.20 14.39 -29.58
N LEU A 202 0.28 15.59 -29.91
CA LEU A 202 -0.20 16.37 -31.07
C LEU A 202 0.16 15.74 -32.42
N GLN A 203 1.27 14.99 -32.52
CA GLN A 203 1.68 14.30 -33.75
C GLN A 203 0.83 13.04 -34.04
N LEU A 204 0.25 12.41 -33.02
CA LEU A 204 -0.63 11.25 -33.21
C LEU A 204 -2.01 11.63 -33.75
N ASP A 205 -2.53 12.81 -33.41
CA ASP A 205 -3.83 13.29 -33.89
C ASP A 205 -3.78 13.96 -35.28
N THR A 206 -2.60 14.36 -35.78
CA THR A 206 -2.48 14.99 -37.12
C THR A 206 -2.30 14.01 -38.27
N THR A 207 -2.09 12.71 -38.02
CA THR A 207 -1.89 11.72 -39.11
C THR A 207 -3.16 11.17 -39.76
N ASN A 208 -4.37 11.60 -39.37
CA ASN A 208 -5.61 10.99 -39.89
C ASN A 208 -6.58 11.90 -40.63
N HIS A 209 -6.29 13.18 -40.85
CA HIS A 209 -7.06 14.02 -41.77
C HIS A 209 -6.11 14.90 -42.57
N ASN A 210 -5.86 14.51 -43.82
CA ASN A 210 -5.48 15.50 -44.82
C ASN A 210 -6.20 15.25 -46.13
N ASP A 211 -6.79 16.34 -46.58
CA ASP A 211 -8.00 16.43 -47.37
C ASP A 211 -7.77 16.35 -48.87
N ASN A 212 -8.84 15.90 -49.53
CA ASN A 212 -9.08 16.09 -50.94
C ASN A 212 -9.92 17.37 -51.13
N ASN A 213 -9.59 18.10 -52.18
CA ASN A 213 -10.34 19.16 -52.87
C ASN A 213 -10.36 20.62 -52.36
N GLN A 214 -9.80 21.42 -53.27
CA GLN A 214 -9.76 22.87 -53.34
C GLN A 214 -11.08 23.47 -53.88
N GLN A 215 -11.30 24.72 -53.46
CA GLN A 215 -12.02 25.83 -54.11
C GLN A 215 -13.54 25.96 -53.93
N GLN A 216 -13.89 26.84 -52.99
CA GLN A 216 -14.86 27.93 -53.17
C GLN A 216 -14.10 29.28 -53.15
N PRO A 217 -14.71 30.38 -53.61
CA PRO A 217 -15.14 31.35 -52.61
C PRO A 217 -16.42 32.11 -52.98
N GLN A 218 -17.42 32.11 -52.09
CA GLN A 218 -18.31 33.26 -51.97
C GLN A 218 -18.56 33.60 -50.50
N GLN A 219 -18.30 34.87 -50.22
CA GLN A 219 -18.36 35.55 -48.94
C GLN A 219 -19.80 35.65 -48.44
N GLN A 220 -20.05 35.20 -47.21
CA GLN A 220 -21.10 35.78 -46.37
C GLN A 220 -20.58 35.96 -44.94
N GLN A 221 -20.68 37.20 -44.49
CA GLN A 221 -20.44 37.65 -43.13
C GLN A 221 -21.38 36.90 -42.18
N GLN A 222 -20.82 36.09 -41.28
CA GLN A 222 -21.49 35.71 -40.04
C GLN A 222 -20.64 36.12 -38.85
N GLN A 223 -21.30 36.85 -37.96
CA GLN A 223 -20.83 37.27 -36.65
C GLN A 223 -20.23 36.08 -35.91
N GLN A 224 -18.95 36.20 -35.55
CA GLN A 224 -18.28 35.28 -34.63
C GLN A 224 -18.94 35.40 -33.24
N GLN A 225 -19.97 34.57 -33.00
CA GLN A 225 -20.17 34.01 -31.67
C GLN A 225 -18.95 33.13 -31.41
N GLN A 226 -18.08 33.58 -30.50
CA GLN A 226 -17.12 32.70 -29.84
C GLN A 226 -17.93 31.63 -29.10
N GLN A 227 -18.18 30.51 -29.77
CA GLN A 227 -18.55 29.28 -29.09
C GLN A 227 -17.40 28.96 -28.12
N PRO A 228 -17.66 28.79 -26.82
CA PRO A 228 -16.65 28.19 -25.95
C PRO A 228 -16.34 26.82 -26.53
N GLN A 229 -15.10 26.62 -26.98
CA GLN A 229 -14.61 25.29 -27.30
C GLN A 229 -14.98 24.39 -26.10
N PRO A 230 -15.60 23.21 -26.31
CA PRO A 230 -15.87 22.29 -25.22
C PRO A 230 -14.52 21.95 -24.60
N GLN A 231 -14.25 22.49 -23.41
CA GLN A 231 -13.09 22.10 -22.61
C GLN A 231 -13.17 20.58 -22.49
N GLN A 232 -12.25 19.86 -23.14
CA GLN A 232 -12.13 18.42 -22.98
C GLN A 232 -11.91 18.17 -21.48
N GLN A 233 -12.95 17.69 -20.80
CA GLN A 233 -12.87 17.40 -19.37
C GLN A 233 -12.03 16.13 -19.20
N TYR A 234 -10.75 16.32 -18.92
CA TYR A 234 -9.85 15.23 -18.58
C TYR A 234 -10.35 14.50 -17.34
N CYS A 235 -10.14 13.18 -17.30
CA CYS A 235 -10.61 12.38 -16.17
C CYS A 235 -9.82 12.71 -14.90
N THR A 236 -10.51 13.27 -13.92
CA THR A 236 -9.93 13.66 -12.63
C THR A 236 -9.93 12.54 -11.59
N ARG A 237 -10.43 11.34 -11.95
CA ARG A 237 -10.43 10.19 -11.04
C ARG A 237 -9.01 9.79 -10.67
N ILE A 238 -8.82 9.18 -9.51
CA ILE A 238 -7.53 8.64 -9.09
C ILE A 238 -7.49 7.12 -9.24
N ILE A 239 -6.29 6.58 -9.42
CA ILE A 239 -6.02 5.13 -9.48
C ILE A 239 -4.77 4.81 -8.68
N SER A 240 -4.66 3.57 -8.19
CA SER A 240 -3.37 3.10 -7.65
C SER A 240 -2.36 2.91 -8.77
N LYS A 241 -1.12 3.36 -8.55
CA LYS A 241 0.04 3.10 -9.42
C LYS A 241 0.42 1.63 -9.49
N THR A 242 -0.01 0.84 -8.52
CA THR A 242 0.25 -0.61 -8.45
C THR A 242 -0.92 -1.46 -8.94
N GLU A 243 -2.01 -0.82 -9.38
CA GLU A 243 -3.22 -1.51 -9.82
C GLU A 243 -2.95 -2.38 -11.06
N ARG A 244 -3.39 -3.63 -11.02
CA ARG A 244 -3.18 -4.61 -12.10
C ARG A 244 -4.47 -5.27 -12.52
N CYS A 245 -4.57 -5.63 -13.79
CA CYS A 245 -5.68 -6.42 -14.31
C CYS A 245 -5.78 -7.76 -13.56
N TRP A 246 -6.97 -8.09 -13.06
CA TRP A 246 -7.22 -9.38 -12.39
C TRP A 246 -6.98 -10.61 -13.29
N ALA A 247 -7.18 -10.49 -14.60
CA ALA A 247 -7.07 -11.64 -15.50
C ALA A 247 -5.63 -11.89 -16.00
N CYS A 248 -4.87 -10.83 -16.32
CA CYS A 248 -3.53 -10.96 -16.93
C CYS A 248 -2.41 -10.24 -16.18
N HIS A 249 -2.69 -9.66 -15.00
CA HIS A 249 -1.73 -8.96 -14.14
C HIS A 249 -0.98 -7.77 -14.78
N THR A 250 -1.39 -7.31 -15.96
CA THR A 250 -0.86 -6.10 -16.60
C THR A 250 -1.21 -4.87 -15.79
N LEU A 251 -0.27 -3.94 -15.65
CA LEU A 251 -0.46 -2.68 -14.94
C LEU A 251 -1.53 -1.81 -15.62
N LEU A 252 -2.44 -1.25 -14.82
CA LEU A 252 -3.48 -0.35 -15.30
C LEU A 252 -3.01 1.11 -15.24
N THR A 253 -3.02 1.78 -16.39
CA THR A 253 -2.61 3.19 -16.52
C THR A 253 -3.74 4.19 -16.42
N ARG A 254 -4.97 3.74 -16.63
CA ARG A 254 -6.20 4.56 -16.62
C ARG A 254 -7.28 3.85 -15.81
N CYS A 255 -8.23 4.61 -15.28
CA CYS A 255 -9.36 4.08 -14.54
C CYS A 255 -10.30 3.22 -15.41
N TRP A 256 -11.11 2.42 -14.75
CA TRP A 256 -12.07 1.51 -15.39
C TRP A 256 -13.20 2.23 -16.14
N HIS A 257 -13.48 3.50 -15.82
CA HIS A 257 -14.42 4.32 -16.57
C HIS A 257 -13.85 4.80 -17.91
N CYS A 258 -12.60 5.24 -17.93
CA CYS A 258 -11.96 5.72 -19.16
C CYS A 258 -11.59 4.58 -20.10
N VAL A 259 -11.24 3.41 -19.56
CA VAL A 259 -10.89 2.23 -20.35
C VAL A 259 -11.65 1.04 -19.80
N SER A 260 -12.69 0.62 -20.52
CA SER A 260 -13.61 -0.43 -20.09
C SER A 260 -13.05 -1.86 -20.23
N HIS A 261 -11.98 -2.05 -21.00
CA HIS A 261 -11.36 -3.35 -21.26
C HIS A 261 -9.85 -3.33 -21.00
N CYS A 262 -9.25 -4.46 -20.62
CA CYS A 262 -7.80 -4.54 -20.48
C CYS A 262 -7.13 -4.35 -21.85
N THR A 263 -6.05 -3.57 -21.92
CA THR A 263 -5.35 -3.31 -23.18
C THR A 263 -4.72 -4.59 -23.74
N GLN A 264 -4.26 -5.47 -22.86
CA GLN A 264 -3.60 -6.73 -23.19
C GLN A 264 -4.60 -7.87 -23.42
N CYS A 265 -5.31 -8.33 -22.39
CA CYS A 265 -6.17 -9.53 -22.49
C CYS A 265 -7.62 -9.26 -22.93
N LYS A 266 -7.99 -8.00 -23.20
CA LYS A 266 -9.35 -7.56 -23.60
C LYS A 266 -10.48 -7.88 -22.61
N THR A 267 -10.22 -8.51 -21.48
CA THR A 267 -11.21 -8.75 -20.42
C THR A 267 -11.79 -7.43 -19.91
N LYS A 268 -13.10 -7.40 -19.63
CA LYS A 268 -13.77 -6.24 -19.04
C LYS A 268 -13.10 -5.82 -17.73
N ARG A 269 -12.75 -4.54 -17.60
CA ARG A 269 -12.19 -3.99 -16.36
C ARG A 269 -13.28 -3.90 -15.31
N LEU A 270 -12.90 -4.21 -14.08
CA LEU A 270 -13.77 -4.12 -12.92
C LEU A 270 -13.42 -2.87 -12.12
N PRO A 271 -14.38 -2.29 -11.38
CA PRO A 271 -14.08 -1.29 -10.37
C PRO A 271 -13.06 -1.83 -9.35
N PRO A 272 -12.28 -0.96 -8.67
CA PRO A 272 -11.12 -1.38 -7.87
C PRO A 272 -11.44 -2.46 -6.82
N LEU A 273 -12.55 -2.32 -6.10
CA LEU A 273 -12.97 -3.30 -5.09
C LEU A 273 -13.26 -4.68 -5.70
N ALA A 274 -14.00 -4.72 -6.81
CA ALA A 274 -14.31 -5.96 -7.51
C ALA A 274 -13.07 -6.59 -8.15
N ASN A 275 -12.17 -5.76 -8.69
CA ASN A 275 -10.88 -6.20 -9.22
C ASN A 275 -10.02 -6.85 -8.13
N ALA A 276 -9.92 -6.22 -6.96
CA ALA A 276 -9.21 -6.75 -5.80
C ALA A 276 -9.81 -8.05 -5.27
N HIS A 277 -11.15 -8.17 -5.27
CA HIS A 277 -11.83 -9.41 -4.87
C HIS A 277 -11.46 -10.58 -5.80
N GLN A 278 -11.42 -10.35 -7.12
CA GLN A 278 -11.00 -11.37 -8.09
C GLN A 278 -9.56 -11.82 -7.86
N HIS A 279 -8.62 -10.88 -7.66
CA HIS A 279 -7.23 -11.21 -7.29
C HIS A 279 -7.14 -12.04 -6.00
N LYS A 280 -8.01 -11.75 -5.02
CA LYS A 280 -8.05 -12.53 -3.76
C LYS A 280 -8.57 -13.95 -4.01
N GLN A 281 -9.64 -14.11 -4.77
CA GLN A 281 -10.21 -15.42 -5.10
C GLN A 281 -9.22 -16.31 -5.85
N GLN A 282 -8.58 -15.79 -6.91
CA GLN A 282 -7.59 -16.56 -7.68
C GLN A 282 -6.40 -17.01 -6.82
N ARG A 283 -5.90 -16.14 -5.93
CA ARG A 283 -4.82 -16.52 -5.00
C ARG A 283 -5.24 -17.64 -4.05
N LEU A 284 -6.46 -17.59 -3.53
CA LEU A 284 -7.00 -18.64 -2.66
C LEU A 284 -7.17 -19.97 -3.42
N GLU A 285 -7.65 -19.94 -4.65
CA GLU A 285 -7.76 -21.14 -5.50
C GLU A 285 -6.39 -21.75 -5.81
N GLN A 286 -5.42 -20.93 -6.21
CA GLN A 286 -4.04 -21.38 -6.43
C GLN A 286 -3.41 -21.97 -5.16
N GLN A 287 -3.66 -21.37 -4.00
CA GLN A 287 -3.17 -21.90 -2.73
C GLN A 287 -3.81 -23.25 -2.39
N LYS A 288 -5.12 -23.40 -2.63
CA LYS A 288 -5.82 -24.69 -2.45
C LYS A 288 -5.26 -25.77 -3.36
N LEU A 289 -5.03 -25.47 -4.64
CA LEU A 289 -4.43 -26.41 -5.59
C LEU A 289 -3.03 -26.85 -5.14
N ARG A 290 -2.16 -25.92 -4.72
CA ARG A 290 -0.83 -26.26 -4.21
C ARG A 290 -0.88 -27.13 -2.94
N LEU A 291 -1.83 -26.88 -2.05
CA LEU A 291 -2.01 -27.69 -0.85
C LEU A 291 -2.50 -29.10 -1.20
N LEU A 292 -3.40 -29.24 -2.17
CA LEU A 292 -3.84 -30.53 -2.69
C LEU A 292 -2.67 -31.29 -3.33
N GLU A 293 -1.87 -30.63 -4.17
CA GLU A 293 -0.66 -31.22 -4.76
C GLU A 293 0.33 -31.68 -3.69
N THR A 294 0.56 -30.85 -2.67
CA THR A 294 1.45 -31.18 -1.55
C THR A 294 0.92 -32.36 -0.74
N ASN A 295 -0.38 -32.37 -0.41
CA ASN A 295 -1.00 -33.46 0.32
C ASN A 295 -1.00 -34.76 -0.50
N MET A 296 -1.22 -34.69 -1.82
CA MET A 296 -1.14 -35.84 -2.72
C MET A 296 0.31 -36.35 -2.92
N ALA A 297 1.31 -35.48 -2.75
CA ALA A 297 2.72 -35.84 -2.76
C ALA A 297 3.19 -36.43 -1.42
N MET A 298 2.53 -36.07 -0.31
CA MET A 298 2.80 -36.62 1.03
C MET A 298 1.95 -37.87 1.37
N MET A 299 0.93 -38.19 0.58
CA MET A 299 0.23 -39.48 0.69
C MET A 299 1.11 -40.60 0.16
N ASP A 300 1.36 -41.57 1.04
CA ASP A 300 2.03 -42.84 0.75
C ASP A 300 1.38 -43.50 -0.49
N PRO A 301 2.14 -43.94 -1.51
CA PRO A 301 1.60 -44.60 -2.69
C PRO A 301 0.66 -45.78 -2.36
N ASP A 302 0.86 -46.49 -1.25
CA ASP A 302 0.00 -47.61 -0.83
C ASP A 302 -1.39 -47.16 -0.34
N LEU A 303 -1.54 -45.89 0.11
CA LEU A 303 -2.82 -45.29 0.52
C LEU A 303 -3.61 -44.68 -0.64
N LYS A 304 -3.00 -44.51 -1.83
CA LYS A 304 -3.70 -44.02 -3.02
C LYS A 304 -4.66 -45.06 -3.62
N ASP A 305 -4.30 -46.35 -3.54
CA ASP A 305 -5.13 -47.45 -4.06
C ASP A 305 -6.36 -47.75 -3.16
N GLU A 306 -6.28 -47.53 -1.85
CA GLU A 306 -7.44 -47.75 -0.96
C GLU A 306 -8.55 -46.70 -1.13
N PHE A 307 -8.21 -45.47 -1.55
CA PHE A 307 -9.20 -44.41 -1.73
C PHE A 307 -9.75 -44.27 -3.16
N SER A 308 -9.13 -44.92 -4.16
CA SER A 308 -9.69 -44.94 -5.53
C SER A 308 -10.92 -45.84 -5.67
N LEU A 309 -11.27 -46.61 -4.63
CA LEU A 309 -12.45 -47.49 -4.58
C LEU A 309 -13.75 -46.75 -4.23
N PHE A 310 -13.67 -45.44 -3.92
CA PHE A 310 -14.83 -44.62 -3.54
C PHE A 310 -15.18 -43.52 -4.56
N GLU A 311 -14.55 -43.52 -5.74
CA GLU A 311 -14.97 -42.74 -6.92
C GLU A 311 -15.89 -43.54 -7.85
#